data_AF-A0A442SHH6-F1
#
_entry.id   AF-A0A442SHH6-F1
#
_cell.length_a   1.000
_cell.length_b   1.000
_cell.length_c   1.000
_cell.angle_alpha   90.00
_cell.angle_beta   90.00
_cell.angle_gamma   90.00
#
_symmetry.space_group_name_H-M   'P 1'
#
loop_
_entity.id
_entity.type
_entity.pdbx_description
1 polymer ?
#
loop_
_entity_poly.entity_id
_entity_poly.type
_entity_poly.pdbx_seq_one_letter_code
_entity_poly.pdbx_strand_id
1 'polypeptide(L)'
;MTTARDPGRVPVRNGPYYCSPRCGGGKFCRHEWYEAAKRNAEALASRMGDGWKVEVWENLGWHYLVQKGCVTIHINEDRNQPFDRKNGYPVRSYSAWIQPGVVISDHVLQIIESAQTPEDALGFAVQAARTAMSRMGEALATLHEVADG
;
A
#
# COMPACT_ATOMS: atom_id res chain seq x y z
N MET A 1 4.92 -24.38 5.86
CA MET A 1 3.77 -24.55 6.78
C MET A 1 2.63 -23.70 6.25
N THR A 2 1.64 -24.31 5.61
CA THR A 2 0.42 -23.61 5.18
C THR A 2 -0.44 -23.42 6.42
N THR A 3 -0.37 -22.26 7.06
CA THR A 3 -1.30 -21.93 8.14
C THR A 3 -2.70 -21.95 7.54
N ALA A 4 -3.58 -22.79 8.08
CA ALA A 4 -4.98 -22.82 7.69
C ALA A 4 -5.52 -21.39 7.80
N ARG A 5 -6.18 -20.88 6.75
CA ARG A 5 -6.78 -19.54 6.77
C ARG A 5 -7.76 -19.48 7.94
N ASP A 6 -7.53 -18.55 8.86
CA ASP A 6 -8.43 -18.28 9.97
C ASP A 6 -9.83 -17.95 9.42
N PRO A 7 -10.85 -18.79 9.64
CA PRO A 7 -12.19 -18.58 9.08
C PRO A 7 -12.80 -17.26 9.57
N GLY A 8 -12.35 -16.73 10.71
CA GLY A 8 -12.77 -15.41 11.20
C GLY A 8 -12.30 -14.23 10.35
N ARG A 9 -11.31 -14.43 9.46
CA ARG A 9 -10.74 -13.42 8.54
C ARG A 9 -11.10 -13.66 7.07
N VAL A 10 -11.87 -14.71 6.79
CA VAL A 10 -12.36 -14.97 5.43
C VAL A 10 -13.68 -14.20 5.25
N PRO A 11 -13.79 -13.32 4.25
CA PRO A 11 -15.03 -12.61 3.98
C PRO A 11 -16.17 -13.57 3.61
N VAL A 12 -17.34 -13.39 4.21
CA VAL A 12 -18.54 -14.20 3.95
C VAL A 12 -19.61 -13.30 3.35
N ARG A 13 -20.28 -13.79 2.30
CA ARG A 13 -21.36 -13.05 1.64
C ARG A 13 -22.66 -13.23 2.40
N ASN A 14 -23.27 -12.11 2.79
CA ASN A 14 -24.57 -12.05 3.46
C ASN A 14 -25.42 -10.93 2.86
N GLY A 15 -26.27 -11.28 1.89
CA GLY A 15 -27.06 -10.30 1.13
C GLY A 15 -26.16 -9.29 0.40
N PRO A 16 -26.31 -7.97 0.64
CA PRO A 16 -25.47 -6.94 0.02
C PRO A 16 -24.07 -6.82 0.67
N TYR A 17 -23.86 -7.49 1.81
CA TYR A 17 -22.62 -7.41 2.58
C TYR A 17 -21.67 -8.56 2.22
N TYR A 18 -20.38 -8.27 2.21
CA TYR A 18 -19.29 -9.20 2.03
C TYR A 18 -18.17 -8.76 2.97
N CYS A 19 -18.05 -9.43 4.11
CA CYS A 19 -17.23 -8.96 5.24
C CYS A 19 -16.78 -10.18 6.04
N SER A 20 -15.57 -10.16 6.61
CA SER A 20 -15.18 -11.21 7.53
C SER A 20 -15.85 -11.03 8.90
N PRO A 21 -16.11 -12.11 9.65
CA PRO A 21 -16.68 -12.01 10.99
C PRO A 21 -15.89 -11.10 11.94
N ARG A 22 -14.56 -11.00 11.78
CA ARG A 22 -13.67 -10.22 12.67
C ARG A 22 -13.35 -8.80 12.21
N CYS A 23 -13.83 -8.37 11.04
CA CYS A 23 -13.56 -7.04 10.51
C CYS A 23 -14.15 -5.90 11.35
N GLY A 24 -15.31 -6.12 11.94
CA GLY A 24 -16.09 -5.08 12.61
C GLY A 24 -16.75 -4.06 11.66
N GLY A 25 -16.50 -4.13 10.34
CA GLY A 25 -17.02 -3.18 9.36
C GLY A 25 -18.52 -3.33 9.05
N GLY A 26 -19.06 -4.55 9.14
CA GLY A 26 -20.48 -4.84 8.93
C GLY A 26 -21.03 -4.18 7.67
N LYS A 27 -21.84 -3.12 7.84
CA LYS A 27 -22.50 -2.42 6.73
C LYS A 27 -21.56 -1.65 5.79
N PHE A 28 -20.31 -1.44 6.19
CA PHE A 28 -19.27 -0.76 5.41
C PHE A 28 -18.44 -1.72 4.54
N CYS A 29 -18.70 -3.03 4.60
CA CYS A 29 -18.06 -4.02 3.75
C CYS A 29 -19.12 -4.58 2.79
N ARG A 30 -19.55 -3.77 1.83
CA ARG A 30 -20.52 -4.22 0.81
C ARG A 30 -19.82 -5.02 -0.27
N HIS A 31 -20.50 -6.00 -0.85
CA HIS A 31 -19.97 -6.78 -1.98
C HIS A 31 -19.67 -5.89 -3.18
N GLU A 32 -20.51 -4.88 -3.45
CA GLU A 32 -20.27 -3.94 -4.55
C GLU A 32 -19.00 -3.09 -4.34
N TRP A 33 -18.60 -2.85 -3.09
CA TRP A 33 -17.38 -2.11 -2.74
C TRP A 33 -16.15 -2.99 -2.91
N TYR A 34 -16.25 -4.28 -2.58
CA TYR A 34 -15.22 -5.27 -2.88
C TYR A 34 -14.92 -5.33 -4.39
N GLU A 35 -15.96 -5.45 -5.20
CA GLU A 35 -15.81 -5.53 -6.66
C GLU A 35 -15.20 -4.26 -7.24
N ALA A 36 -15.57 -3.09 -6.73
CA ALA A 36 -14.94 -1.82 -7.12
C ALA A 36 -13.46 -1.77 -6.70
N ALA A 37 -13.13 -2.14 -5.46
CA ALA A 37 -11.76 -2.18 -4.97
C ALA A 37 -10.89 -3.13 -5.81
N LYS A 38 -11.41 -4.32 -6.15
CA LYS A 38 -10.71 -5.29 -7.01
C LYS A 38 -10.42 -4.74 -8.40
N ARG A 39 -11.43 -4.18 -9.08
CA ARG A 39 -11.25 -3.56 -10.41
C ARG A 39 -10.27 -2.39 -10.37
N ASN A 40 -10.38 -1.53 -9.37
CA ASN A 40 -9.50 -0.37 -9.22
C ASN A 40 -8.06 -0.78 -8.92
N ALA A 41 -7.85 -1.83 -8.14
CA ALA A 41 -6.53 -2.38 -7.89
C ALA A 41 -5.89 -2.96 -9.15
N GLU A 42 -6.67 -3.72 -9.94
CA GLU A 42 -6.23 -4.27 -11.23
C GLU A 42 -5.88 -3.14 -12.22
N ALA A 43 -6.72 -2.10 -12.28
CA ALA A 43 -6.46 -0.91 -13.10
C ALA A 43 -5.20 -0.16 -12.65
N LEU A 44 -4.98 -0.01 -11.35
CA LEU A 44 -3.77 0.60 -10.80
C LEU A 44 -2.53 -0.23 -11.13
N ALA A 45 -2.59 -1.55 -10.96
CA ALA A 45 -1.47 -2.43 -11.30
C ALA A 45 -1.13 -2.33 -12.79
N SER A 46 -2.15 -2.36 -13.66
CA SER A 46 -1.98 -2.18 -15.10
C SER A 46 -1.39 -0.82 -15.45
N ARG A 47 -1.81 0.26 -14.77
CA ARG A 47 -1.28 1.63 -14.95
C ARG A 47 0.20 1.70 -14.58
N MET A 48 0.60 1.04 -13.50
CA MET A 48 1.99 1.04 -13.03
C MET A 48 2.91 0.09 -13.83
N GLY A 49 2.35 -0.72 -14.72
CA GLY A 49 3.06 -1.59 -15.64
C GLY A 49 3.38 -2.98 -15.09
N ASP A 50 4.30 -3.68 -15.74
CA ASP A 50 4.53 -5.10 -15.47
C ASP A 50 5.15 -5.38 -14.09
N GLY A 51 4.67 -6.45 -13.45
CA GLY A 51 5.22 -6.97 -12.19
C GLY A 51 4.61 -6.40 -10.91
N TRP A 52 3.63 -5.50 -11.02
CA TRP A 52 2.86 -5.03 -9.87
C TRP A 52 1.79 -6.06 -9.46
N LYS A 53 1.78 -6.42 -8.18
CA LYS A 53 0.84 -7.37 -7.60
C LYS A 53 -0.26 -6.62 -6.87
N VAL A 54 -1.51 -7.04 -7.06
CA VAL A 54 -2.68 -6.50 -6.37
C VAL A 54 -2.84 -7.17 -5.01
N GLU A 55 -3.16 -6.37 -3.99
CA GLU A 55 -3.71 -6.85 -2.73
C GLU A 55 -5.00 -6.09 -2.41
N VAL A 56 -6.04 -6.83 -2.04
CA VAL A 56 -7.35 -6.31 -1.65
C VAL A 56 -7.72 -6.93 -0.32
N TRP A 57 -8.05 -6.11 0.67
CA TRP A 57 -8.40 -6.57 2.00
C TRP A 57 -9.50 -5.72 2.60
N GLU A 58 -10.03 -6.20 3.71
CA GLU A 58 -11.06 -5.51 4.47
C GLU A 58 -10.57 -5.17 5.88
N ASN A 59 -10.88 -3.96 6.33
CA ASN A 59 -10.65 -3.46 7.68
C ASN A 59 -11.55 -2.23 7.87
N LEU A 60 -12.74 -2.42 8.46
CA LEU A 60 -13.79 -1.40 8.53
C LEU A 60 -14.22 -0.83 7.16
N GLY A 61 -14.10 -1.65 6.12
CA GLY A 61 -14.33 -1.27 4.72
C GLY A 61 -13.33 -1.97 3.80
N TRP A 62 -13.54 -1.87 2.49
CA TRP A 62 -12.64 -2.45 1.49
C TRP A 62 -11.48 -1.51 1.17
N HIS A 63 -10.29 -2.06 1.03
CA HIS A 63 -9.06 -1.34 0.73
C HIS A 63 -8.27 -2.13 -0.32
N TYR A 64 -7.37 -1.45 -1.02
CA TYR A 64 -6.46 -2.09 -1.95
C TYR A 64 -5.13 -1.35 -2.03
N LEU A 65 -4.11 -2.07 -2.50
CA LEU A 65 -2.78 -1.57 -2.79
C LEU A 65 -2.19 -2.34 -3.97
N VAL A 66 -1.10 -1.82 -4.51
CA VAL A 66 -0.26 -2.58 -5.44
C VAL A 66 1.18 -2.63 -4.93
N GLN A 67 1.87 -3.75 -5.13
CA GLN A 67 3.23 -3.96 -4.64
C GLN A 67 4.16 -4.53 -5.71
N LYS A 68 5.40 -4.04 -5.74
CA LYS A 68 6.50 -4.59 -6.54
C LYS A 68 7.80 -4.55 -5.74
N GLY A 69 8.29 -5.74 -5.35
CA GLY A 69 9.48 -5.85 -4.50
C GLY A 69 9.28 -5.16 -3.14
N CYS A 70 10.18 -4.25 -2.79
CA CYS A 70 10.13 -3.44 -1.57
C CYS A 70 9.24 -2.19 -1.67
N VAL A 71 8.53 -2.01 -2.79
CA VAL A 71 7.71 -0.82 -3.06
C VAL A 71 6.24 -1.20 -3.00
N THR A 72 5.47 -0.43 -2.23
CA THR A 72 4.02 -0.54 -2.10
C THR A 72 3.36 0.80 -2.42
N ILE A 73 2.32 0.83 -3.25
CA ILE A 73 1.52 2.03 -3.50
C ILE A 73 0.16 1.85 -2.83
N HIS A 74 -0.09 2.71 -1.85
CA HIS A 74 -1.37 2.85 -1.18
C HIS A 74 -2.21 3.94 -1.84
N ILE A 75 -3.51 3.73 -1.82
CA ILE A 75 -4.52 4.71 -2.26
C ILE A 75 -5.11 5.42 -1.06
N ASN A 76 -5.28 6.73 -1.17
CA ASN A 76 -5.94 7.56 -0.16
C ASN A 76 -7.29 8.01 -0.73
N GLU A 77 -8.34 7.26 -0.42
CA GLU A 77 -9.72 7.57 -0.82
C GLU A 77 -10.33 8.71 0.02
N ASP A 78 -11.16 9.54 -0.61
CA ASP A 78 -12.04 10.47 0.08
C ASP A 78 -13.37 9.78 0.45
N ARG A 79 -13.39 9.19 1.65
CA ARG A 79 -14.56 8.49 2.19
C ARG A 79 -15.66 9.42 2.71
N ASN A 80 -15.44 10.73 2.68
CA ASN A 80 -16.50 11.71 2.95
C ASN A 80 -17.38 11.96 1.72
N GLN A 81 -16.95 11.50 0.55
CA GLN A 81 -17.72 11.60 -0.69
C GLN A 81 -18.61 10.37 -0.90
N PRO A 82 -19.72 10.51 -1.67
CA PRO A 82 -20.55 9.38 -2.06
C PRO A 82 -19.75 8.31 -2.80
N PHE A 83 -20.01 7.05 -2.47
CA PHE A 83 -19.46 5.91 -3.18
C PHE A 83 -20.12 5.75 -4.56
N ASP A 84 -19.32 5.63 -5.62
CA ASP A 84 -19.80 5.30 -6.95
C ASP A 84 -19.64 3.79 -7.22
N ARG A 85 -20.70 3.13 -7.69
CA ARG A 85 -20.69 1.66 -7.94
C ARG A 85 -19.68 1.22 -8.99
N LYS A 86 -19.40 2.08 -9.96
CA LYS A 86 -18.49 1.79 -11.07
C LYS A 86 -17.05 2.09 -10.66
N ASN A 87 -16.83 3.26 -10.06
CA ASN A 87 -15.52 3.87 -9.85
C ASN A 87 -15.01 3.76 -8.40
N GLY A 88 -15.84 3.41 -7.42
CA GLY A 88 -15.48 3.39 -6.01
C GLY A 88 -15.57 4.76 -5.34
N TYR A 89 -14.81 4.94 -4.26
CA TYR A 89 -14.60 6.28 -3.68
C TYR A 89 -13.64 7.09 -4.55
N PRO A 90 -13.79 8.42 -4.64
CA PRO A 90 -12.80 9.27 -5.28
C PRO A 90 -11.44 9.12 -4.61
N VAL A 91 -10.37 9.01 -5.41
CA VAL A 91 -9.00 8.98 -4.89
C VAL A 91 -8.50 10.41 -4.72
N ARG A 92 -8.12 10.78 -3.49
CA ARG A 92 -7.54 12.09 -3.16
C ARG A 92 -6.06 12.16 -3.48
N SER A 93 -5.33 11.09 -3.19
CA SER A 93 -3.89 10.98 -3.43
C SER A 93 -3.43 9.53 -3.38
N TYR A 94 -2.16 9.31 -3.70
CA TYR A 94 -1.46 8.06 -3.59
C TYR A 94 -0.27 8.24 -2.64
N SER A 95 0.12 7.18 -1.96
CA SER A 95 1.33 7.14 -1.15
C SER A 95 2.20 5.97 -1.57
N ALA A 96 3.44 6.23 -1.98
CA ALA A 96 4.43 5.20 -2.29
C ALA A 96 5.32 4.96 -1.07
N TRP A 97 5.38 3.71 -0.64
CA TRP A 97 6.11 3.23 0.53
C TRP A 97 7.27 2.38 0.02
N ILE A 98 8.51 2.76 0.35
CA ILE A 98 9.71 1.94 0.08
C ILE A 98 10.22 1.41 1.41
N GLN A 99 10.22 0.08 1.55
CA GLN A 99 10.62 -0.65 2.75
C GLN A 99 11.72 -1.67 2.41
N PRO A 100 13.01 -1.30 2.46
CA PRO A 100 14.11 -2.17 2.04
C PRO A 100 14.40 -3.34 3.00
N GLY A 101 13.67 -3.48 4.11
CA GLY A 101 13.89 -4.53 5.11
C GLY A 101 15.05 -4.25 6.07
N VAL A 102 15.56 -3.01 6.10
CA VAL A 102 16.60 -2.58 7.04
C VAL A 102 15.96 -2.18 8.37
N VAL A 103 16.48 -2.73 9.47
CA VAL A 103 16.05 -2.42 10.85
C VAL A 103 17.18 -1.71 11.58
N ILE A 104 16.88 -0.55 12.18
CA ILE A 104 17.81 0.26 12.96
C ILE A 104 17.17 0.48 14.34
N SER A 105 17.78 -0.08 15.40
CA SER A 105 17.29 0.05 16.78
C SER A 105 15.78 -0.24 16.90
N ASP A 106 15.34 -1.41 16.41
CA ASP A 106 13.94 -1.86 16.38
C ASP A 106 12.99 -1.04 15.49
N HIS A 107 13.51 -0.09 14.70
CA HIS A 107 12.74 0.66 13.72
C HIS A 107 13.02 0.18 12.30
N VAL A 108 11.96 -0.14 11.54
CA VAL A 108 12.09 -0.43 10.10
C VAL A 108 12.31 0.88 9.35
N LEU A 109 13.38 0.97 8.56
CA LEU A 109 13.59 2.08 7.66
C LEU A 109 12.47 2.09 6.61
N GLN A 110 11.81 3.23 6.50
CA GLN A 110 10.71 3.40 5.57
C GLN A 110 10.74 4.81 4.98
N ILE A 111 10.57 4.88 3.66
CA ILE A 111 10.44 6.13 2.92
C ILE A 111 9.02 6.18 2.39
N ILE A 112 8.31 7.25 2.71
CA ILE A 112 6.91 7.44 2.33
C ILE A 112 6.78 8.79 1.67
N GLU A 113 6.37 8.80 0.41
CA GLU A 113 6.04 10.03 -0.30
C GLU A 113 4.62 9.94 -0.85
N SER A 114 3.96 11.09 -0.96
CA SER A 114 2.59 11.17 -1.44
C SER A 114 2.43 12.19 -2.55
N ALA A 115 1.59 11.87 -3.53
CA ALA A 115 1.29 12.76 -4.64
C ALA A 115 -0.14 12.51 -5.18
N GLN A 116 -0.59 13.37 -6.09
CA GLN A 116 -1.90 13.24 -6.73
C GLN A 116 -1.95 12.07 -7.72
N THR A 117 -0.81 11.67 -8.29
CA THR A 117 -0.67 10.52 -9.18
C THR A 117 0.20 9.44 -8.54
N PRO A 118 -0.03 8.15 -8.84
CA PRO A 118 0.81 7.08 -8.32
C PRO A 118 2.24 7.13 -8.91
N GLU A 119 2.40 7.62 -10.15
CA GLU A 119 3.71 7.79 -10.78
C GLU A 119 4.55 8.85 -10.06
N ASP A 120 3.96 10.00 -9.74
CA ASP A 120 4.67 11.07 -9.01
C ASP A 120 5.00 10.61 -7.59
N ALA A 121 4.07 9.94 -6.89
CA ALA A 121 4.31 9.41 -5.55
C ALA A 121 5.50 8.44 -5.56
N LEU A 122 5.55 7.54 -6.54
CA LEU A 122 6.68 6.64 -6.74
C LEU A 122 7.97 7.39 -7.09
N GLY A 123 7.90 8.35 -8.01
CA GLY A 123 9.04 9.16 -8.43
C GLY A 123 9.69 9.89 -7.26
N PHE A 124 8.87 10.55 -6.44
CA PHE A 124 9.32 11.22 -5.23
C PHE A 124 9.92 10.25 -4.22
N ALA A 125 9.27 9.11 -3.96
CA ALA A 125 9.81 8.11 -3.03
C ALA A 125 11.16 7.56 -3.50
N VAL A 126 11.32 7.29 -4.80
CA VAL A 126 12.59 6.82 -5.39
C VAL A 126 13.67 7.90 -5.28
N GLN A 127 13.32 9.16 -5.54
CA GLN A 127 14.25 10.28 -5.39
C GLN A 127 14.72 10.42 -3.94
N ALA A 128 13.79 10.39 -2.98
CA ALA A 128 14.08 10.44 -1.55
C ALA A 128 14.98 9.26 -1.13
N ALA A 129 14.71 8.05 -1.62
CA ALA A 129 15.55 6.87 -1.39
C ALA A 129 16.96 7.03 -1.91
N ARG A 130 17.13 7.53 -3.14
CA ARG A 130 18.46 7.80 -3.72
C ARG A 130 19.23 8.83 -2.91
N THR A 131 18.57 9.90 -2.50
CA THR A 131 19.20 10.93 -1.65
C THR A 131 19.62 10.35 -0.30
N ALA A 132 18.78 9.53 0.35
CA ALA A 132 19.12 8.88 1.60
C ALA A 132 20.34 7.94 1.44
N MET A 133 20.37 7.13 0.38
CA MET A 133 21.50 6.23 0.08
C MET A 133 22.80 6.99 -0.20
N SER A 134 22.74 8.11 -0.94
CA SER A 134 23.92 8.96 -1.18
C SER A 134 24.52 9.45 0.14
N ARG A 135 23.68 10.00 1.02
CA ARG A 135 24.11 10.52 2.33
C ARG A 135 24.70 9.43 3.22
N MET A 136 24.13 8.22 3.20
CA MET A 136 24.68 7.08 3.95
C MET A 136 26.04 6.64 3.40
N GLY A 137 26.21 6.64 2.06
CA GLY A 137 27.49 6.34 1.43
C GLY A 137 28.57 7.35 1.79
N GLU A 138 28.25 8.65 1.76
CA GLU A 138 29.14 9.72 2.18
C GLU A 138 29.54 9.59 3.66
N ALA A 139 28.56 9.36 4.55
CA ALA A 139 28.83 9.17 5.97
C ALA A 139 29.74 7.97 6.25
N LEU A 140 29.55 6.86 5.53
CA LEU A 140 30.39 5.67 5.65
C LEU A 140 31.82 5.93 5.17
N ALA A 141 32.00 6.70 4.08
CA ALA A 141 33.31 7.09 3.60
C ALA A 141 34.07 7.92 4.66
N THR A 142 33.42 8.91 5.26
CA THR A 142 33.99 9.71 6.34
C THR A 142 34.39 8.86 7.55
N LEU A 143 33.58 7.85 7.90
CA LEU A 143 33.91 6.95 9.02
C LEU A 143 35.15 6.10 8.74
N HIS A 144 35.34 5.62 7.52
CA HIS A 144 36.57 4.88 7.16
C HIS A 144 37.81 5.77 7.27
N GLU A 145 37.73 7.04 6.84
CA GLU A 145 38.85 7.99 6.98
C GLU A 145 39.25 8.21 8.46
N VAL A 146 38.29 8.20 9.39
CA VAL A 146 38.55 8.30 10.83
C VAL A 146 39.09 7.00 11.43
N ALA A 147 38.69 5.84 10.90
CA ALA A 147 39.09 4.55 11.45
C ALA A 147 40.49 4.11 10.97
N ASP A 148 40.88 4.51 9.76
CA ASP A 148 42.15 4.14 9.12
C ASP A 148 43.30 5.15 9.36
N GLY A 149 43.01 6.31 9.96
CA GLY A 149 43.97 7.36 10.31
C GLY A 149 44.29 7.42 11.80
#